data_AF-A0A2M8N5G5-F1
#
_entry.id   AF-A0A2M8N5G5-F1
#
_cell.length_a   1.000
_cell.length_b   1.000
_cell.length_c   1.000
_cell.angle_alpha   90.00
_cell.angle_beta   90.00
_cell.angle_gamma   90.00
#
_symmetry.space_group_name_H-M   'P 1'
#
loop_
_entity.id
_entity.type
_entity.pdbx_description
1 polymer ?
#
loop_
_entity_poly.entity_id
_entity_poly.type
_entity_poly.pdbx_seq_one_letter_code
_entity_poly.pdbx_strand_id
1 'polypeptide(L)'
;MEREQLHTRKSQQGWMTLFPFLIWLRQYRRVDLPGDVVAGLTVATMLIPQSMAYALLAGLPPVVGLYTGIFPVLIYGLLGSTRVLTLGPTAVTSIMILSSISTIAEPGSAQFYTFSLTLALMLGLVYLLMGMLRLG
;
A
#
# COMPACT_ATOMS: atom_id res chain seq x y z
N MET A 1 -37.00 19.90 18.69
CA MET A 1 -35.82 19.33 19.38
C MET A 1 -35.29 18.06 18.72
N GLU A 2 -36.10 17.22 18.06
CA GLU A 2 -35.64 15.97 17.42
C GLU A 2 -34.97 16.16 16.03
N ARG A 3 -35.28 17.25 15.31
CA ARG A 3 -34.73 17.52 13.97
C ARG A 3 -33.30 18.07 13.95
N GLU A 4 -32.81 18.63 15.06
CA GLU A 4 -31.41 19.07 15.18
C GLU A 4 -30.42 17.91 15.41
N GLN A 5 -30.89 16.77 15.95
CA GLN A 5 -30.03 15.62 16.24
C GLN A 5 -29.73 14.74 15.02
N LEU A 6 -30.50 14.88 13.92
CA LEU A 6 -30.32 14.09 12.70
C LEU A 6 -29.24 14.68 11.76
N HIS A 7 -28.99 15.99 11.82
CA HIS A 7 -28.01 16.65 10.96
C HIS A 7 -26.56 16.49 11.45
N THR A 8 -26.34 16.41 12.76
CA THR A 8 -25.01 16.21 13.35
C THR A 8 -24.46 14.79 13.12
N ARG A 9 -25.34 13.78 13.05
CA ARG A 9 -24.97 12.37 12.91
C ARG A 9 -24.51 11.98 11.49
N LYS A 10 -25.05 12.63 10.45
CA LYS A 10 -24.65 12.40 9.05
C LYS A 10 -23.29 13.03 8.69
N SER A 11 -22.93 14.17 9.27
CA SER A 11 -21.64 14.82 8.98
C SER A 11 -20.45 14.14 9.68
N GLN A 12 -20.69 13.54 10.85
CA GLN A 12 -19.70 12.71 11.57
C GLN A 12 -19.37 11.41 10.81
N GLN A 13 -20.29 10.91 9.99
CA GLN A 13 -20.15 9.66 9.25
C GLN A 13 -19.19 9.79 8.04
N GLY A 14 -19.12 10.95 7.38
CA GLY A 14 -18.26 11.17 6.21
C GLY A 14 -16.76 11.20 6.53
N TRP A 15 -16.38 11.72 7.71
CA TRP A 15 -14.98 11.82 8.13
C TRP A 15 -14.45 10.47 8.63
N MET A 16 -15.33 9.65 9.23
CA MET A 16 -15.02 8.28 9.64
C MET A 16 -14.82 7.32 8.45
N THR A 17 -15.46 7.57 7.30
CA THR A 17 -15.19 6.84 6.05
C THR A 17 -13.88 7.24 5.36
N LEU A 18 -13.42 8.48 5.54
CA LEU A 18 -12.16 8.97 4.97
C LEU A 18 -10.94 8.60 5.82
N PHE A 19 -11.11 8.46 7.14
CA PHE A 19 -10.05 8.05 8.06
C PHE A 19 -10.52 6.88 8.94
N PRO A 20 -10.71 5.69 8.37
CA PRO A 20 -11.19 4.52 9.10
C PRO A 20 -10.20 4.07 10.19
N PHE A 21 -8.94 4.52 10.12
CA PHE A 21 -7.95 4.23 11.15
C PHE A 21 -8.33 4.77 12.54
N LEU A 22 -9.05 5.89 12.62
CA LEU A 22 -9.51 6.44 13.90
C LEU A 22 -10.52 5.53 14.61
N ILE A 23 -11.31 4.75 13.85
CA ILE A 23 -12.33 3.85 14.40
C ILE A 23 -11.64 2.73 15.17
N TRP A 24 -10.69 2.06 14.52
CA TRP A 24 -10.00 0.95 15.15
C TRP A 24 -9.03 1.45 16.22
N LEU A 25 -8.41 2.62 16.07
CA LEU A 25 -7.54 3.20 17.08
C LEU A 25 -8.30 3.52 18.39
N ARG A 26 -9.55 4.02 18.30
CA ARG A 26 -10.42 4.23 19.48
C ARG A 26 -10.81 2.94 20.20
N GLN A 27 -10.88 1.83 19.47
CA GLN A 27 -11.19 0.50 20.00
C GLN A 27 -9.92 -0.32 20.31
N TYR A 28 -8.75 0.30 20.29
CA TYR A 28 -7.49 -0.39 20.51
C TYR A 28 -7.26 -0.66 22.00
N ARG A 29 -7.05 -1.92 22.36
CA ARG A 29 -6.75 -2.28 23.75
C ARG A 29 -5.25 -2.37 23.92
N ARG A 30 -4.71 -1.74 24.98
CA ARG A 30 -3.27 -1.76 25.26
C ARG A 30 -2.69 -3.16 25.50
N VAL A 31 -3.55 -4.13 25.85
CA VAL A 31 -3.15 -5.54 26.00
C VAL A 31 -2.72 -6.19 24.67
N ASP A 32 -3.16 -5.65 23.53
CA ASP A 32 -2.85 -6.19 22.20
C ASP A 32 -1.47 -5.70 21.69
N LEU A 33 -0.92 -4.64 22.30
CA LEU A 33 0.32 -3.96 21.86
C LEU A 33 1.57 -4.85 21.85
N PRO A 34 1.85 -5.69 22.87
CA PRO A 34 2.99 -6.60 22.82
C PRO A 34 2.87 -7.61 21.66
N GLY A 35 1.66 -8.10 21.40
CA GLY A 35 1.39 -9.03 20.30
C GLY A 35 1.61 -8.37 18.94
N ASP A 36 1.09 -7.16 18.76
CA ASP A 36 1.25 -6.39 17.52
C ASP A 36 2.71 -6.00 17.25
N VAL A 37 3.49 -5.70 18.29
CA VAL A 37 4.94 -5.43 18.15
C VAL A 37 5.68 -6.67 17.66
N VAL A 38 5.43 -7.84 18.25
CA VAL A 38 6.08 -9.09 17.81
C VAL A 38 5.65 -9.48 16.40
N ALA A 39 4.35 -9.35 16.09
CA ALA A 39 3.83 -9.62 14.76
C ALA A 39 4.42 -8.67 13.72
N GLY A 40 4.47 -7.37 14.02
CA GLY A 40 5.07 -6.35 13.16
C GLY A 40 6.55 -6.58 12.90
N LEU A 41 7.32 -6.95 13.93
CA LEU A 41 8.73 -7.30 13.77
C LEU A 41 8.90 -8.56 12.90
N THR A 42 8.08 -9.58 13.12
CA THR A 42 8.09 -10.82 12.33
C THR A 42 7.82 -10.51 10.85
N VAL A 43 6.77 -9.75 10.57
CA VAL A 43 6.42 -9.33 9.20
C VAL A 43 7.55 -8.49 8.60
N ALA A 44 8.13 -7.54 9.33
CA ALA A 44 9.23 -6.71 8.85
C ALA A 44 10.46 -7.54 8.46
N THR A 45 10.84 -8.53 9.28
CA THR A 45 11.98 -9.42 9.00
C THR A 45 11.79 -10.25 7.74
N MET A 46 10.55 -10.63 7.40
CA MET A 46 10.23 -11.33 6.15
C MET A 46 10.10 -10.37 4.96
N LEU A 47 9.50 -9.20 5.18
CA LEU A 47 9.17 -8.24 4.12
C LEU A 47 10.42 -7.60 3.52
N ILE A 48 11.45 -7.32 4.32
CA ILE A 48 12.72 -6.73 3.85
C ILE A 48 13.38 -7.62 2.77
N PRO A 49 13.75 -8.89 3.05
CA PRO A 49 14.39 -9.74 2.05
C PRO A 49 13.43 -10.06 0.89
N GLN A 50 12.14 -10.26 1.16
CA GLN A 50 11.15 -10.52 0.12
C GLN A 50 11.05 -9.37 -0.89
N SER A 51 10.97 -8.13 -0.41
CA SER A 51 10.82 -6.96 -1.29
C SER A 51 12.09 -6.71 -2.10
N MET A 52 13.27 -6.93 -1.50
CA MET A 52 14.55 -6.88 -2.22
C MET A 52 14.63 -7.94 -3.33
N ALA A 53 14.24 -9.18 -3.03
CA ALA A 53 14.21 -10.27 -4.01
C ALA A 53 13.25 -9.96 -5.17
N TYR A 54 12.08 -9.40 -4.86
CA TYR A 54 11.08 -9.04 -5.88
C TYR A 54 11.48 -7.84 -6.72
N ALA A 55 12.28 -6.90 -6.20
CA ALA A 55 12.88 -5.86 -7.04
C ALA A 55 13.88 -6.46 -8.03
N LEU A 56 14.70 -7.42 -7.59
CA LEU A 56 15.62 -8.14 -8.47
C LEU A 56 14.87 -8.91 -9.57
N LEU A 57 13.75 -9.55 -9.24
CA LEU A 57 12.87 -10.19 -10.24
C LEU A 57 12.27 -9.19 -11.24
N ALA A 58 12.10 -7.92 -10.85
CA ALA A 58 11.62 -6.86 -11.72
C ALA A 58 12.74 -6.22 -12.58
N GLY A 59 14.00 -6.67 -12.45
CA GLY A 59 15.15 -6.05 -13.11
C GLY A 59 15.57 -4.71 -12.48
N LEU A 60 15.18 -4.46 -11.22
CA LEU A 60 15.43 -3.22 -10.50
C LEU A 60 16.43 -3.42 -9.35
N PRO A 61 17.18 -2.37 -8.95
CA PRO A 61 18.04 -2.42 -7.77
C PRO A 61 17.25 -2.79 -6.51
N PRO A 62 17.82 -3.59 -5.59
CA PRO A 62 17.15 -4.02 -4.35
C PRO A 62 16.58 -2.87 -3.50
N VAL A 63 17.24 -1.71 -3.52
CA VAL A 63 16.80 -0.50 -2.81
C VAL A 63 15.41 -0.04 -3.26
N VAL A 64 15.05 -0.24 -4.53
CA VAL A 64 13.71 0.08 -5.04
C VAL A 64 12.66 -0.82 -4.39
N GLY A 65 13.00 -2.07 -4.12
CA GLY A 65 12.14 -3.01 -3.38
C GLY A 65 11.86 -2.55 -1.95
N LEU A 66 12.84 -1.95 -1.28
CA LEU A 66 12.64 -1.42 0.07
C LEU A 66 11.61 -0.27 0.06
N TYR A 67 11.65 0.60 -0.95
CA TYR A 67 10.66 1.67 -1.09
C TYR A 67 9.25 1.12 -1.34
N THR A 68 9.11 0.11 -2.20
CA THR A 68 7.79 -0.49 -2.51
C THR A 68 7.25 -1.36 -1.38
N GLY A 69 8.10 -1.85 -0.47
CA GLY A 69 7.67 -2.57 0.73
C GLY A 69 7.25 -1.66 1.88
N ILE A 70 8.01 -0.58 2.15
CA ILE A 70 7.83 0.26 3.34
C ILE A 70 6.71 1.29 3.16
N PHE A 71 6.75 2.08 2.08
CA PHE A 71 5.85 3.21 1.92
C PHE A 71 4.37 2.80 1.82
N PRO A 72 3.98 1.77 1.03
CA PRO A 72 2.59 1.36 0.94
C PRO A 72 2.03 0.86 2.27
N VAL A 73 2.84 0.14 3.06
CA VAL A 73 2.43 -0.36 4.38
C VAL A 73 2.22 0.80 5.35
N LEU A 74 3.11 1.81 5.36
CA LEU A 74 2.94 3.00 6.19
C LEU A 74 1.69 3.80 5.79
N ILE A 75 1.49 4.03 4.49
CA ILE A 75 0.33 4.74 3.96
C ILE A 75 -0.96 4.00 4.32
N TYR A 76 -0.97 2.67 4.18
CA TYR A 76 -2.14 1.86 4.55
C TYR A 76 -2.36 1.76 6.06
N GLY A 77 -1.30 1.75 6.88
CA GLY A 77 -1.46 1.84 8.34
C GLY A 77 -2.20 3.12 8.76
N LEU A 78 -2.02 4.22 8.02
CA LEU A 78 -2.66 5.51 8.26
C LEU A 78 -4.04 5.64 7.61
N LEU A 79 -4.30 5.00 6.47
CA LEU A 79 -5.55 5.19 5.71
C LEU A 79 -6.45 3.95 5.69
N GLY A 80 -5.93 2.81 6.10
CA GLY A 80 -6.55 1.50 5.98
C GLY A 80 -7.68 1.28 6.98
N SER A 81 -8.66 0.50 6.54
CA SER A 81 -9.80 0.09 7.34
C SER A 81 -9.54 -1.15 8.19
N THR A 82 -8.59 -2.00 7.79
CA THR A 82 -8.31 -3.30 8.42
C THR A 82 -6.94 -3.32 9.08
N ARG A 83 -6.86 -3.87 10.30
CA ARG A 83 -5.61 -3.95 11.09
C ARG A 83 -4.59 -4.96 10.58
N VAL A 84 -5.02 -5.95 9.79
CA VAL A 84 -4.22 -7.14 9.43
C VAL A 84 -3.93 -7.28 7.93
N LEU A 85 -4.24 -6.26 7.12
CA LEU A 85 -3.96 -6.34 5.68
C LEU A 85 -2.46 -6.11 5.44
N THR A 86 -1.81 -7.13 4.86
CA THR A 86 -0.43 -7.01 4.38
C THR A 86 -0.43 -6.54 2.93
N LEU A 87 0.22 -5.40 2.68
CA LEU A 87 0.50 -4.90 1.34
C LEU A 87 1.98 -5.11 1.04
N GLY A 88 2.31 -5.38 -0.21
CA GLY A 88 3.69 -5.47 -0.65
C GLY A 88 3.82 -5.85 -2.11
N PRO A 89 5.05 -5.74 -2.66
CA PRO A 89 5.34 -6.27 -3.98
C PRO A 89 5.08 -7.79 -3.99
N THR A 90 4.64 -8.29 -5.14
CA THR A 90 4.44 -9.73 -5.36
C THR A 90 5.35 -10.21 -6.48
N ALA A 91 5.73 -11.49 -6.43
CA ALA A 91 6.56 -12.11 -7.48
C ALA A 91 5.93 -11.95 -8.88
N VAL A 92 4.60 -12.12 -8.98
CA VAL A 92 3.86 -11.99 -10.24
C VAL A 92 3.99 -10.58 -10.81
N THR A 93 3.71 -9.55 -9.99
CA THR A 93 3.81 -8.16 -10.45
C THR A 93 5.24 -7.78 -10.85
N SER A 94 6.25 -8.32 -10.17
CA SER A 94 7.65 -8.09 -10.52
C SER A 94 8.02 -8.67 -11.88
N ILE A 95 7.63 -9.92 -12.14
CA ILE A 95 7.88 -10.57 -13.43
C ILE A 95 7.13 -9.86 -14.56
N MET A 96 5.92 -9.37 -14.30
CA MET A 96 5.14 -8.58 -15.27
C MET A 96 5.81 -7.26 -15.64
N ILE A 97 6.38 -6.54 -14.67
CA ILE A 97 7.15 -5.31 -14.93
C ILE A 97 8.36 -5.64 -15.81
N LEU A 98 9.14 -6.66 -15.42
CA LEU A 98 10.31 -7.09 -16.19
C LEU A 98 9.92 -7.45 -17.63
N SER A 99 8.95 -8.34 -17.82
CA SER A 99 8.56 -8.82 -19.15
C SER A 99 7.95 -7.72 -20.02
N SER A 100 7.21 -6.79 -19.44
CA SER A 100 6.57 -5.70 -20.18
C SER A 100 7.60 -4.68 -20.67
N ILE A 101 8.51 -4.25 -19.79
CA ILE A 101 9.48 -3.19 -20.11
C ILE A 101 10.65 -3.73 -20.93
N SER A 102 11.03 -5.01 -20.75
CA SER A 102 12.10 -5.64 -21.52
C SER A 102 11.83 -5.70 -23.03
N THR A 103 10.58 -5.47 -23.46
CA THR A 103 10.23 -5.36 -24.89
C THR A 103 10.69 -4.04 -25.53
N ILE A 104 10.96 -3.01 -24.73
CA ILE A 104 11.25 -1.64 -25.19
C ILE A 104 12.51 -1.02 -24.55
N ALA A 105 13.07 -1.61 -23.51
CA ALA A 105 14.31 -1.18 -22.87
C ALA A 105 15.05 -2.35 -22.22
N GLU A 106 16.38 -2.35 -22.27
CA GLU A 106 17.18 -3.40 -21.63
C GLU A 106 17.17 -3.26 -20.09
N PRO A 107 17.01 -4.35 -19.33
CA PRO A 107 17.11 -4.33 -17.87
C PRO A 107 18.42 -3.71 -17.37
N GLY A 108 18.32 -2.84 -16.37
CA GLY A 108 19.48 -2.13 -15.81
C GLY A 108 19.89 -0.86 -16.57
N SER A 109 19.32 -0.60 -17.75
CA SER A 109 19.51 0.68 -18.45
C SER A 109 18.78 1.84 -17.75
N ALA A 110 19.26 3.07 -17.95
CA ALA A 110 18.60 4.26 -17.42
C ALA A 110 17.15 4.43 -17.95
N GLN A 111 16.90 3.98 -19.18
CA GLN A 111 15.59 3.99 -19.82
C GLN A 111 14.63 3.02 -19.13
N PHE A 112 15.11 1.83 -18.74
CA PHE A 112 14.32 0.84 -18.01
C PHE A 112 13.78 1.39 -16.68
N TYR A 113 14.61 2.11 -15.93
CA TYR A 113 14.19 2.77 -14.68
C TYR A 113 13.13 3.84 -14.93
N THR A 114 13.32 4.64 -15.98
CA THR A 114 12.38 5.71 -16.33
C THR A 114 11.02 5.15 -16.74
N PHE A 115 10.99 4.10 -17.56
CA PHE A 115 9.75 3.42 -17.95
C PHE A 115 9.09 2.70 -16.77
N SER A 116 9.85 2.09 -15.88
CA SER A 116 9.32 1.45 -14.66
C SER A 116 8.62 2.47 -13.76
N LEU A 117 9.24 3.63 -13.54
CA LEU A 117 8.66 4.70 -12.75
C LEU A 117 7.41 5.29 -13.42
N THR A 118 7.45 5.50 -14.73
CA THR A 118 6.30 6.02 -15.50
C THR A 118 5.13 5.05 -15.43
N LEU A 119 5.37 3.75 -15.61
CA LEU A 119 4.35 2.72 -15.49
C LEU A 119 3.73 2.71 -14.09
N ALA A 120 4.55 2.81 -13.03
CA ALA A 120 4.06 2.88 -11.66
C ALA A 120 3.16 4.10 -11.42
N LEU A 121 3.52 5.26 -11.96
CA LEU A 121 2.69 6.47 -11.88
C LEU A 121 1.36 6.31 -12.64
N MET A 122 1.39 5.73 -13.83
CA MET A 122 0.17 5.44 -14.60
C MET A 122 -0.75 4.47 -13.86
N LEU A 123 -0.20 3.39 -13.27
CA LEU A 123 -0.98 2.47 -12.45
C LEU A 123 -1.59 3.15 -11.23
N GLY A 124 -0.83 4.01 -10.54
CA GLY A 124 -1.34 4.82 -9.43
C GLY A 124 -2.52 5.71 -9.84
N LEU A 125 -2.42 6.35 -11.00
CA LEU A 125 -3.51 7.17 -11.55
C LEU A 125 -4.74 6.32 -11.90
N VAL A 126 -4.55 5.17 -12.54
CA VAL A 126 -5.65 4.25 -12.88
C VAL A 126 -6.34 3.75 -11.62
N TYR A 127 -5.59 3.34 -10.58
CA TYR A 127 -6.17 2.91 -9.31
C TYR A 127 -6.90 4.04 -8.59
N LEU A 128 -6.38 5.27 -8.65
CA LEU A 128 -7.05 6.44 -8.10
C LEU A 128 -8.38 6.71 -8.83
N LEU A 129 -8.39 6.65 -10.16
CA LEU A 129 -9.60 6.81 -10.97
C LEU A 129 -10.63 5.70 -10.69
N MET A 130 -10.20 4.43 -10.63
CA MET A 130 -11.07 3.31 -10.28
C MET A 130 -11.68 3.47 -8.88
N GLY A 131 -10.88 3.95 -7.92
CA GLY A 131 -11.35 4.28 -6.57
C GLY A 131 -12.38 5.42 -6.57
N MET A 132 -12.17 6.48 -7.36
CA MET A 132 -13.13 7.59 -7.50
C MET A 132 -14.45 7.15 -8.14
N LEU A 133 -14.37 6.26 -9.14
CA LEU A 133 -15.54 5.70 -9.83
C LEU A 133 -16.23 4.59 -9.01
N ARG A 134 -15.68 4.20 -7.86
CA ARG A 134 -16.16 3.09 -7.00
C ARG A 134 -16.34 1.81 -7.80
N LEU A 135 -15.36 1.49 -8.64
CA LEU A 135 -15.32 0.23 -9.40
C LEU A 135 -14.78 -0.96 -8.58
N GLY A 136 -14.84 -0.85 -7.24
CA GLY A 136 -14.36 -1.82 -6.27
C GLY A 136 -15.41 -2.15 -5.23
#